data_AF-A0A8X7XMA1-F1
#
_entry.id   AF-A0A8X7XMA1-F1
#
_cell.length_a   1.000
_cell.length_b   1.000
_cell.length_c   1.000
_cell.angle_alpha   90.00
_cell.angle_beta   90.00
_cell.angle_gamma   90.00
#
_symmetry.space_group_name_H-M   'P 1'
#
loop_
_entity.id
_entity.type
_entity.pdbx_description
1 polymer ?
#
loop_
_entity_poly.entity_id
_entity_poly.type
_entity_poly.pdbx_seq_one_letter_code
_entity_poly.pdbx_strand_id
1 'polypeptide(L)'
;MVIWVSGKFQAFQALVSELCYSAVLRVTAKFQGVFFTTIAGSFLLNTKAYLRPTMEVAVLTTHQEVHKKVKPLQLRSKAAKESFKILDPSSKKLSSLEAQRIISVMEECIKKTELVTLLPYCLENLERFRVMLGTDLISALQEHKRLGNNLVMLLGKQHEVQVPDPHVAMLQQAVRSSLKNVLRLFRCNPVAYQTLRAEAVTRGKASQDLVRHLSALRGFLLEKLLTGPAEEKTKNVYLKEISLRHEKNTMTVTGMEDELALAIKERDAEVSKRNEVIRQLKTSLYQMEKVSEDFQRRTRQDTDNQVQSDLKASESRCMKFQQEVNQLRNQLSQLIGENQEVEMVLRKKKYKVETEVENWIQKYDGEIGEKQMEYEELNKQYQEEKAELEELEKQFAVLEEEYSQITERQRLAKEKREAQERELAIMTRAAILIQAFWKGYKVRKLMKGKKGKKGKKGKKGKK
;
A
#
# COMPACT_ATOMS: atom_id res chain seq x y z
N MET A 1 -27.36 -58.32 26.16
CA MET A 1 -26.99 -58.24 24.73
C MET A 1 -26.96 -56.77 24.26
N VAL A 2 -26.08 -55.93 24.82
CA VAL A 2 -26.02 -54.46 24.53
C VAL A 2 -24.57 -53.95 24.36
N ILE A 3 -23.56 -54.79 24.58
CA ILE A 3 -22.14 -54.36 24.65
C ILE A 3 -21.44 -54.33 23.26
N TRP A 4 -22.07 -54.87 22.21
CA TRP A 4 -21.45 -55.01 20.88
C TRP A 4 -21.70 -53.86 19.88
N VAL A 5 -22.51 -52.87 20.23
CA VAL A 5 -22.87 -51.74 19.33
C VAL A 5 -22.00 -50.50 19.57
N SER A 6 -21.53 -50.28 20.81
CA SER A 6 -20.71 -49.10 21.16
C SER A 6 -19.35 -49.08 20.45
N GLY A 7 -18.66 -50.21 20.36
CA GLY A 7 -17.28 -50.28 19.84
C GLY A 7 -17.15 -49.95 18.35
N LYS A 8 -18.16 -50.26 17.54
CA LYS A 8 -18.13 -49.97 16.09
C LYS A 8 -18.41 -48.50 15.76
N PHE A 9 -19.20 -47.81 16.58
CA PHE A 9 -19.51 -46.39 16.36
C PHE A 9 -18.27 -45.50 16.60
N GLN A 10 -17.52 -45.81 17.66
CA GLN A 10 -16.31 -45.06 18.04
C GLN A 10 -15.16 -45.26 17.04
N ALA A 11 -15.03 -46.45 16.45
CA ALA A 11 -14.09 -46.72 15.36
C ALA A 11 -14.48 -45.99 14.06
N PHE A 12 -15.77 -45.90 13.73
CA PHE A 12 -16.24 -45.20 12.53
C PHE A 12 -16.03 -43.68 12.65
N GLN A 13 -16.24 -43.12 13.85
CA GLN A 13 -16.04 -41.70 14.12
C GLN A 13 -14.55 -41.30 14.06
N ALA A 14 -13.64 -42.18 14.52
CA ALA A 14 -12.19 -41.97 14.36
C ALA A 14 -11.73 -42.01 12.89
N LEU A 15 -12.23 -42.97 12.10
CA LEU A 15 -11.84 -43.12 10.69
C LEU A 15 -12.29 -41.92 9.82
N VAL A 16 -13.48 -41.38 10.10
CA VAL A 16 -13.99 -40.16 9.43
C VAL A 16 -13.15 -38.94 9.79
N SER A 17 -12.69 -38.81 11.05
CA SER A 17 -11.80 -37.71 11.45
C SER A 17 -10.42 -37.77 10.78
N GLU A 18 -9.77 -38.93 10.68
CA GLU A 18 -8.47 -39.03 9.99
C GLU A 18 -8.58 -38.81 8.47
N LEU A 19 -9.63 -39.34 7.81
CA LEU A 19 -9.86 -39.12 6.39
C LEU A 19 -10.16 -37.64 6.10
N CYS A 20 -10.95 -36.96 6.95
CA CYS A 20 -11.17 -35.52 6.83
C CYS A 20 -9.89 -34.71 7.06
N TYR A 21 -9.07 -35.01 8.07
CA TYR A 21 -7.81 -34.27 8.30
C TYR A 21 -6.78 -34.49 7.17
N SER A 22 -6.62 -35.72 6.66
CA SER A 22 -5.69 -35.99 5.55
C SER A 22 -6.15 -35.38 4.22
N ALA A 23 -7.46 -35.32 3.97
CA ALA A 23 -8.02 -34.65 2.81
C ALA A 23 -7.89 -33.13 2.93
N VAL A 24 -8.21 -32.54 4.09
CA VAL A 24 -8.08 -31.11 4.33
C VAL A 24 -6.63 -30.66 4.22
N LEU A 25 -5.64 -31.35 4.81
CA LEU A 25 -4.23 -30.97 4.64
C LEU A 25 -3.72 -31.08 3.19
N ARG A 26 -4.18 -32.06 2.40
CA ARG A 26 -3.79 -32.16 0.99
C ARG A 26 -4.48 -31.13 0.10
N VAL A 27 -5.69 -30.70 0.44
CA VAL A 27 -6.38 -29.60 -0.25
C VAL A 27 -5.78 -28.25 0.15
N THR A 28 -5.49 -27.99 1.43
CA THR A 28 -4.88 -26.73 1.86
C THR A 28 -3.45 -26.56 1.34
N ALA A 29 -2.63 -27.62 1.31
CA ALA A 29 -1.28 -27.54 0.71
C ALA A 29 -1.31 -27.22 -0.79
N LYS A 30 -2.26 -27.79 -1.56
CA LYS A 30 -2.43 -27.45 -3.00
C LYS A 30 -3.04 -26.08 -3.22
N PHE A 31 -3.96 -25.62 -2.36
CA PHE A 31 -4.51 -24.27 -2.46
C PHE A 31 -3.51 -23.20 -2.03
N GLN A 32 -2.70 -23.41 -0.99
CA GLN A 32 -1.72 -22.43 -0.54
C GLN A 32 -0.60 -22.19 -1.56
N GLY A 33 -0.15 -23.19 -2.34
CA GLY A 33 0.85 -22.97 -3.39
C GLY A 33 0.35 -22.12 -4.58
N VAL A 34 -0.93 -22.27 -4.95
CA VAL A 34 -1.51 -21.62 -6.14
C VAL A 34 -2.15 -20.27 -5.80
N PHE A 35 -2.82 -20.13 -4.65
CA PHE A 35 -3.42 -18.84 -4.27
C PHE A 35 -2.37 -17.80 -3.84
N PHE A 36 -1.27 -18.17 -3.18
CA PHE A 36 -0.27 -17.17 -2.77
C PHE A 36 0.48 -16.54 -3.93
N THR A 37 0.75 -17.29 -5.00
CA THR A 37 1.44 -16.77 -6.19
C THR A 37 0.52 -15.92 -7.08
N THR A 38 -0.74 -16.32 -7.27
CA THR A 38 -1.71 -15.52 -8.05
C THR A 38 -2.22 -14.29 -7.29
N ILE A 39 -2.42 -14.36 -5.96
CA ILE A 39 -2.91 -13.20 -5.17
C ILE A 39 -1.77 -12.24 -4.80
N ALA A 40 -0.57 -12.68 -4.40
CA ALA A 40 0.51 -11.73 -4.10
C ALA A 40 0.94 -10.92 -5.33
N GLY A 41 1.00 -11.55 -6.52
CA GLY A 41 1.25 -10.86 -7.78
C GLY A 41 0.15 -9.87 -8.19
N SER A 42 -1.10 -10.09 -7.77
CA SER A 42 -2.23 -9.22 -8.10
C SER A 42 -2.47 -8.10 -7.07
N PHE A 43 -2.08 -8.29 -5.80
CA PHE A 43 -2.28 -7.29 -4.74
C PHE A 43 -1.13 -6.28 -4.60
N LEU A 44 0.11 -6.66 -4.95
CA LEU A 44 1.26 -5.73 -4.94
C LEU A 44 1.37 -4.85 -6.20
N LEU A 45 0.62 -5.16 -7.26
CA LEU A 45 0.52 -4.31 -8.46
C LEU A 45 -0.72 -3.39 -8.49
N ASN A 46 -1.68 -3.56 -7.58
CA ASN A 46 -2.95 -2.80 -7.59
C ASN A 46 -3.20 -1.92 -6.35
N THR A 47 -2.22 -1.79 -5.45
CA THR A 47 -2.32 -0.94 -4.23
C THR A 47 -1.50 0.36 -4.30
N LYS A 48 -0.72 0.57 -5.39
CA LYS A 48 -0.11 1.88 -5.72
C LYS A 48 -0.95 2.77 -6.65
N ALA A 49 -2.05 2.26 -7.19
CA ALA A 49 -2.94 2.99 -8.10
C ALA A 49 -4.15 3.65 -7.40
N TYR A 50 -4.51 3.19 -6.21
CA TYR A 50 -5.70 3.64 -5.46
C TYR A 50 -5.35 4.10 -4.05
N LEU A 51 -4.52 5.15 -3.93
CA LEU A 51 -4.44 6.03 -2.75
C LEU A 51 -3.56 7.26 -3.05
N ARG A 52 -3.76 7.86 -4.22
CA ARG A 52 -3.42 9.26 -4.45
C ARG A 52 -4.69 9.94 -4.93
N PRO A 53 -5.40 10.70 -4.09
CA PRO A 53 -6.24 11.76 -4.61
C PRO A 53 -5.28 12.79 -5.20
N THR A 54 -4.87 12.57 -6.46
CA THR A 54 -4.70 13.70 -7.36
C THR A 54 -6.09 14.33 -7.46
N MET A 55 -6.39 15.19 -6.48
CA MET A 55 -7.07 16.42 -6.81
C MET A 55 -6.11 17.21 -7.71
N GLU A 56 -6.01 16.75 -8.96
CA GLU A 56 -6.32 17.67 -10.03
C GLU A 56 -7.68 18.25 -9.64
N VAL A 57 -7.60 19.41 -8.96
CA VAL A 57 -8.61 20.42 -9.13
C VAL A 57 -8.51 20.74 -10.60
N ALA A 58 -9.23 19.95 -11.41
CA ALA A 58 -9.83 20.42 -12.63
C ALA A 58 -10.59 21.66 -12.16
N VAL A 59 -9.90 22.80 -12.28
CA VAL A 59 -10.55 24.08 -12.21
C VAL A 59 -11.46 24.02 -13.41
N LEU A 60 -12.69 23.58 -13.17
CA LEU A 60 -13.81 23.78 -14.05
C LEU A 60 -14.05 25.28 -14.00
N THR A 61 -13.15 26.01 -14.67
CA THR A 61 -13.43 27.23 -15.41
C THR A 61 -14.55 26.87 -16.37
N THR A 62 -15.74 26.79 -15.80
CA THR A 62 -17.01 27.09 -16.44
C THR A 62 -17.06 28.59 -16.73
N HIS A 63 -16.00 29.09 -17.37
CA HIS A 63 -16.11 30.04 -18.46
C HIS A 63 -16.88 29.32 -19.57
N GLN A 64 -18.17 29.12 -19.29
CA GLN A 64 -19.20 29.19 -20.31
C GLN A 64 -19.23 30.66 -20.72
N GLU A 65 -18.18 31.08 -21.44
CA GLU A 65 -18.22 32.26 -22.28
C GLU A 65 -19.33 31.98 -23.27
N VAL A 66 -20.53 32.43 -22.91
CA VAL A 66 -21.64 32.63 -23.83
C VAL A 66 -21.25 33.84 -24.68
N HIS A 67 -20.20 33.65 -25.48
CA HIS A 67 -20.00 34.30 -26.76
C HIS A 67 -21.14 33.86 -27.67
N LYS A 68 -22.36 34.35 -27.35
CA LYS A 68 -23.34 34.71 -28.36
C LYS A 68 -22.56 35.59 -29.33
N LYS A 69 -22.19 35.00 -30.47
CA LYS A 69 -21.72 35.75 -31.63
C LYS A 69 -22.88 36.66 -32.05
N VAL A 70 -22.95 37.82 -31.41
CA VAL A 70 -23.72 38.95 -31.91
C VAL A 70 -23.14 39.20 -33.28
N LYS A 71 -23.85 38.75 -34.33
CA LYS A 71 -23.48 39.05 -35.71
C LYS A 71 -23.32 40.57 -35.74
N PRO A 72 -22.19 41.10 -36.24
CA PRO A 72 -22.04 42.55 -36.33
C PRO A 72 -23.24 43.07 -37.11
N LEU A 73 -24.01 43.97 -36.50
CA LEU A 73 -25.13 44.61 -37.18
C LEU A 73 -24.52 45.27 -38.42
N GLN A 74 -24.83 44.72 -39.60
CA GLN A 74 -24.43 45.35 -40.86
C GLN A 74 -25.22 46.64 -40.95
N LEU A 75 -24.62 47.73 -40.46
CA LEU A 75 -25.21 49.06 -40.48
C LEU A 75 -25.57 49.35 -41.93
N ARG A 76 -26.84 49.64 -42.17
CA ARG A 76 -27.50 49.66 -43.49
C ARG A 76 -27.02 50.87 -44.32
N SER A 77 -25.75 50.83 -44.73
CA SER A 77 -24.98 51.96 -45.25
C SER A 77 -25.55 52.57 -46.54
N LYS A 78 -26.23 51.75 -47.36
CA LYS A 78 -27.01 52.23 -48.51
C LYS A 78 -28.23 53.06 -48.06
N ALA A 79 -29.02 52.59 -47.09
CA ALA A 79 -30.18 53.34 -46.61
C ALA A 79 -29.78 54.66 -45.94
N ALA A 80 -28.69 54.66 -45.16
CA ALA A 80 -28.15 55.90 -44.57
C ALA A 80 -27.83 56.96 -45.64
N LYS A 81 -27.14 56.59 -46.73
CA LYS A 81 -26.83 57.49 -47.84
C LYS A 81 -28.06 58.05 -48.58
N GLU A 82 -29.18 57.33 -48.59
CA GLU A 82 -30.44 57.85 -49.15
C GLU A 82 -31.20 58.73 -48.17
N SER A 83 -31.09 58.41 -46.88
CA SER A 83 -31.73 59.14 -45.79
C SER A 83 -31.20 60.57 -45.60
N PHE A 84 -29.96 60.86 -46.02
CA PHE A 84 -29.41 62.22 -46.02
C PHE A 84 -29.82 63.06 -47.25
N LYS A 85 -30.23 62.43 -48.37
CA LYS A 85 -30.65 63.17 -49.59
C LYS A 85 -31.85 64.10 -49.36
N ILE A 86 -32.63 63.86 -48.30
CA ILE A 86 -33.77 64.70 -47.92
C ILE A 86 -33.33 66.04 -47.31
N LEU A 87 -32.07 66.15 -46.85
CA LEU A 87 -31.47 67.37 -46.30
C LEU A 87 -30.87 68.25 -47.40
N ASP A 88 -30.49 67.69 -48.54
CA ASP A 88 -30.03 68.45 -49.70
C ASP A 88 -31.21 69.26 -50.32
N PRO A 89 -30.97 70.44 -50.91
CA PRO A 89 -31.98 71.12 -51.73
C PRO A 89 -32.36 70.27 -52.95
N SER A 90 -33.65 70.12 -53.25
CA SER A 90 -34.07 69.33 -54.43
C SER A 90 -33.70 70.04 -55.74
N SER A 91 -33.78 71.37 -55.72
CA SER A 91 -33.49 72.22 -56.86
C SER A 91 -31.99 72.53 -56.96
N LYS A 92 -31.43 72.43 -58.17
CA LYS A 92 -30.05 72.81 -58.49
C LYS A 92 -29.93 74.15 -59.23
N LYS A 93 -31.07 74.83 -59.43
CA LYS A 93 -31.20 76.09 -60.19
C LYS A 93 -32.26 76.96 -59.53
N LEU A 94 -31.96 78.25 -59.39
CA LEU A 94 -32.89 79.26 -58.88
C LEU A 94 -33.94 79.58 -59.95
N SER A 95 -35.22 79.34 -59.65
CA SER A 95 -36.36 79.61 -60.55
C SER A 95 -36.89 81.04 -60.45
N SER A 96 -36.80 81.67 -59.27
CA SER A 96 -37.23 83.06 -59.04
C SER A 96 -36.17 84.06 -59.52
N LEU A 97 -36.64 85.13 -60.19
CA LEU A 97 -35.81 86.24 -60.63
C LEU A 97 -35.27 87.05 -59.43
N GLU A 98 -36.05 87.15 -58.36
CA GLU A 98 -35.66 87.78 -57.09
C GLU A 98 -34.49 87.02 -56.46
N ALA A 99 -34.59 85.69 -56.39
CA ALA A 99 -33.51 84.84 -55.85
C ALA A 99 -32.23 84.92 -56.70
N GLN A 100 -32.36 84.92 -58.04
CA GLN A 100 -31.24 85.15 -58.95
C GLN A 100 -30.60 86.55 -58.76
N ARG A 101 -31.42 87.59 -58.56
CA ARG A 101 -30.95 88.95 -58.26
C ARG A 101 -30.21 89.02 -56.92
N ILE A 102 -30.72 88.39 -55.86
CA ILE A 102 -30.08 88.35 -54.53
C ILE A 102 -28.68 87.71 -54.63
N ILE A 103 -28.55 86.56 -55.29
CA ILE A 103 -27.23 85.92 -55.49
C ILE A 103 -26.33 86.77 -56.40
N SER A 104 -26.86 87.39 -57.46
CA SER A 104 -26.08 88.28 -58.34
C SER A 104 -25.54 89.52 -57.59
N VAL A 105 -26.32 90.10 -56.68
CA VAL A 105 -25.89 91.20 -55.81
C VAL A 105 -24.81 90.73 -54.84
N MET A 106 -24.94 89.53 -54.27
CA MET A 106 -23.93 88.94 -53.39
C MET A 106 -22.61 88.66 -54.13
N GLU A 107 -22.68 88.12 -55.34
CA GLU A 107 -21.50 87.87 -56.18
C GLU A 107 -20.81 89.17 -56.62
N GLU A 108 -21.58 90.20 -56.99
CA GLU A 108 -21.07 91.54 -57.30
C GLU A 108 -20.44 92.22 -56.06
N CYS A 109 -21.00 91.98 -54.86
CA CYS A 109 -20.43 92.42 -53.59
C CYS A 109 -19.08 91.73 -53.30
N ILE A 110 -19.00 90.41 -53.50
CA ILE A 110 -17.76 89.64 -53.37
C ILE A 110 -16.70 90.16 -54.35
N LYS A 111 -17.02 90.30 -55.64
CA LYS A 111 -16.08 90.83 -56.67
C LYS A 111 -15.55 92.22 -56.32
N LYS A 112 -16.41 93.12 -55.83
CA LYS A 112 -16.01 94.46 -55.37
C LYS A 112 -15.14 94.40 -54.12
N THR A 113 -15.44 93.52 -53.17
CA THR A 113 -14.63 93.35 -51.95
C THR A 113 -13.27 92.74 -52.27
N GLU A 114 -13.22 91.74 -53.16
CA GLU A 114 -11.96 91.18 -53.69
C GLU A 114 -11.09 92.26 -54.36
N LEU A 115 -11.69 93.15 -55.17
CA LEU A 115 -10.99 94.29 -55.76
C LEU A 115 -10.47 95.27 -54.69
N VAL A 116 -11.36 95.81 -53.84
CA VAL A 116 -11.02 96.83 -52.84
C VAL A 116 -9.93 96.34 -51.88
N THR A 117 -9.96 95.07 -51.50
CA THR A 117 -8.95 94.47 -50.60
C THR A 117 -7.59 94.23 -51.27
N LEU A 118 -7.51 94.27 -52.60
CA LEU A 118 -6.28 94.16 -53.40
C LEU A 118 -5.78 95.50 -53.95
N LEU A 119 -6.59 96.57 -53.89
CA LEU A 119 -6.21 97.89 -54.37
C LEU A 119 -4.91 98.44 -53.73
N PRO A 120 -4.66 98.34 -52.40
CA PRO A 120 -3.42 98.85 -51.81
C PRO A 120 -2.16 98.25 -52.46
N TYR A 121 -2.14 96.91 -52.59
CA TYR A 121 -1.06 96.19 -53.26
C TYR A 121 -0.90 96.58 -54.73
N CYS A 122 -2.01 96.79 -55.45
CA CYS A 122 -2.00 97.27 -56.83
C CYS A 122 -1.41 98.70 -56.94
N LEU A 123 -1.78 99.60 -56.01
CA LEU A 123 -1.30 100.98 -55.96
C LEU A 123 0.17 101.11 -55.59
N GLU A 124 0.73 100.13 -54.87
CA GLU A 124 2.16 100.01 -54.59
C GLU A 124 2.95 99.47 -55.79
N ASN A 125 2.34 98.60 -56.61
CA ASN A 125 2.99 97.84 -57.68
C ASN A 125 2.47 98.20 -59.09
N LEU A 126 2.08 99.46 -59.33
CA LEU A 126 1.41 99.88 -60.57
C LEU A 126 2.17 99.52 -61.87
N GLU A 127 3.50 99.64 -61.89
CA GLU A 127 4.32 99.30 -63.07
C GLU A 127 4.22 97.81 -63.44
N ARG A 128 4.09 96.91 -62.45
CA ARG A 128 3.93 95.45 -62.69
C ARG A 128 2.63 95.12 -63.43
N PHE A 129 1.59 95.94 -63.24
CA PHE A 129 0.27 95.73 -63.85
C PHE A 129 0.01 96.65 -65.06
N ARG A 130 0.96 97.50 -65.43
CA ARG A 130 0.81 98.59 -66.41
C ARG A 130 0.23 98.16 -67.76
N VAL A 131 0.70 97.04 -68.31
CA VAL A 131 0.23 96.49 -69.60
C VAL A 131 -1.23 96.03 -69.53
N MET A 132 -1.64 95.45 -68.39
CA MET A 132 -2.98 94.85 -68.24
C MET A 132 -4.03 95.87 -67.77
N LEU A 133 -3.64 96.89 -67.01
CA LEU A 133 -4.54 97.95 -66.56
C LEU A 133 -4.94 98.88 -67.70
N GLY A 134 -3.99 99.27 -68.55
CA GLY A 134 -4.18 100.30 -69.58
C GLY A 134 -4.10 101.73 -69.00
N THR A 135 -3.91 102.72 -69.90
CA THR A 135 -3.66 104.13 -69.53
C THR A 135 -4.72 104.70 -68.60
N ASP A 136 -5.98 104.51 -68.93
CA ASP A 136 -7.10 105.18 -68.26
C ASP A 136 -7.31 104.67 -66.83
N LEU A 137 -7.11 103.36 -66.62
CA LEU A 137 -7.21 102.74 -65.31
C LEU A 137 -5.98 103.09 -64.45
N ILE A 138 -4.79 103.19 -65.03
CA ILE A 138 -3.60 103.68 -64.32
C ILE A 138 -3.80 105.14 -63.88
N SER A 139 -4.27 106.02 -64.77
CA SER A 139 -4.55 107.42 -64.42
C SER A 139 -5.60 107.53 -63.32
N ALA A 140 -6.67 106.73 -63.38
CA ALA A 140 -7.69 106.67 -62.33
C ALA A 140 -7.15 106.12 -60.99
N LEU A 141 -6.25 105.15 -61.02
CA LEU A 141 -5.59 104.59 -59.84
C LEU A 141 -4.57 105.56 -59.21
N GLN A 142 -3.78 106.25 -60.03
CA GLN A 142 -2.87 107.31 -59.58
C GLN A 142 -3.63 108.48 -58.94
N GLU A 143 -4.73 108.91 -59.56
CA GLU A 143 -5.60 109.95 -58.98
C GLU A 143 -6.28 109.47 -57.69
N HIS A 144 -6.74 108.22 -57.62
CA HIS A 144 -7.27 107.64 -56.39
C HIS A 144 -6.21 107.59 -55.27
N LYS A 145 -4.96 107.21 -55.60
CA LYS A 145 -3.82 107.24 -54.67
C LYS A 145 -3.50 108.66 -54.20
N ARG A 146 -3.51 109.65 -55.10
CA ARG A 146 -3.30 111.07 -54.79
C ARG A 146 -4.36 111.60 -53.82
N LEU A 147 -5.64 111.35 -54.11
CA LEU A 147 -6.76 111.74 -53.26
C LEU A 147 -6.73 111.02 -51.90
N GLY A 148 -6.39 109.72 -51.88
CA GLY A 148 -6.22 108.95 -50.65
C GLY A 148 -5.08 109.47 -49.77
N ASN A 149 -3.91 109.74 -50.34
CA ASN A 149 -2.77 110.31 -49.62
C ASN A 149 -3.09 111.70 -49.06
N ASN A 150 -3.75 112.56 -49.85
CA ASN A 150 -4.21 113.87 -49.38
C ASN A 150 -5.18 113.73 -48.20
N LEU A 151 -6.09 112.74 -48.24
CA LEU A 151 -7.04 112.48 -47.16
C LEU A 151 -6.33 112.01 -45.88
N VAL A 152 -5.35 111.11 -46.01
CA VAL A 152 -4.52 110.66 -44.86
C VAL A 152 -3.73 111.82 -44.26
N MET A 153 -3.12 112.69 -45.08
CA MET A 153 -2.41 113.88 -44.59
C MET A 153 -3.32 114.88 -43.88
N LEU A 154 -4.54 115.11 -44.38
CA LEU A 154 -5.51 115.99 -43.75
C LEU A 154 -6.08 115.40 -42.46
N LEU A 155 -6.37 114.10 -42.42
CA LEU A 155 -6.80 113.41 -41.20
C LEU A 155 -5.71 113.40 -40.12
N GLY A 156 -4.43 113.27 -40.52
CA GLY A 156 -3.29 113.42 -39.60
C GLY A 156 -3.21 114.82 -38.99
N LYS A 157 -3.46 115.87 -39.77
CA LYS A 157 -3.49 117.27 -39.30
C LYS A 157 -4.75 117.59 -38.48
N GLN A 158 -5.89 116.99 -38.79
CA GLN A 158 -7.13 117.15 -38.00
C GLN A 158 -7.03 116.56 -36.59
N HIS A 159 -6.08 115.66 -36.33
CA HIS A 159 -5.91 115.11 -34.97
C HIS A 159 -5.50 116.19 -33.94
N GLU A 160 -4.99 117.33 -34.39
CA GLU A 160 -4.61 118.48 -33.57
C GLU A 160 -5.71 119.56 -33.46
N VAL A 161 -6.75 119.53 -34.31
CA VAL A 161 -7.78 120.58 -34.40
C VAL A 161 -9.19 119.98 -34.46
N GLN A 162 -9.94 120.12 -33.37
CA GLN A 162 -11.27 119.50 -33.16
C GLN A 162 -12.44 120.14 -33.96
N VAL A 163 -12.15 120.84 -35.06
CA VAL A 163 -13.17 121.47 -35.92
C VAL A 163 -13.43 120.59 -37.15
N PRO A 164 -14.69 120.23 -37.46
CA PRO A 164 -15.03 119.50 -38.68
C PRO A 164 -14.74 120.32 -39.94
N ASP A 165 -13.57 120.10 -40.56
CA ASP A 165 -13.18 120.73 -41.81
C ASP A 165 -14.09 120.25 -42.97
N PRO A 166 -14.85 121.16 -43.64
CA PRO A 166 -15.64 120.81 -44.82
C PRO A 166 -14.80 120.17 -45.93
N HIS A 167 -13.52 120.51 -46.02
CA HIS A 167 -12.59 119.96 -47.01
C HIS A 167 -12.37 118.45 -46.82
N VAL A 168 -12.40 117.94 -45.58
CA VAL A 168 -12.29 116.50 -45.32
C VAL A 168 -13.55 115.75 -45.74
N ALA A 169 -14.74 116.33 -45.54
CA ALA A 169 -15.99 115.74 -46.07
C ALA A 169 -16.00 115.70 -47.61
N MET A 170 -15.58 116.80 -48.26
CA MET A 170 -15.41 116.86 -49.72
C MET A 170 -14.39 115.84 -50.22
N LEU A 171 -13.25 115.70 -49.55
CA LEU A 171 -12.19 114.79 -49.96
C LEU A 171 -12.52 113.31 -49.70
N GLN A 172 -13.23 112.99 -48.61
CA GLN A 172 -13.84 111.67 -48.43
C GLN A 172 -14.81 111.33 -49.57
N GLN A 173 -15.61 112.30 -50.02
CA GLN A 173 -16.52 112.10 -51.16
C GLN A 173 -15.76 111.96 -52.49
N ALA A 174 -14.64 112.67 -52.67
CA ALA A 174 -13.74 112.51 -53.83
C ALA A 174 -13.00 111.16 -53.84
N VAL A 175 -12.59 110.64 -52.67
CA VAL A 175 -12.04 109.29 -52.52
C VAL A 175 -13.11 108.23 -52.82
N ARG A 176 -14.36 108.44 -52.39
CA ARG A 176 -15.50 107.56 -52.72
C ARG A 176 -15.85 107.60 -54.21
N SER A 177 -15.82 108.77 -54.87
CA SER A 177 -16.14 108.90 -56.30
C SER A 177 -15.02 108.34 -57.19
N SER A 178 -13.75 108.59 -56.85
CA SER A 178 -12.59 107.98 -57.53
C SER A 178 -12.58 106.46 -57.35
N LEU A 179 -12.88 105.92 -56.16
CA LEU A 179 -13.02 104.47 -55.95
C LEU A 179 -14.14 103.88 -56.81
N LYS A 180 -15.31 104.54 -56.89
CA LYS A 180 -16.40 104.12 -57.79
C LYS A 180 -15.97 104.14 -59.26
N ASN A 181 -15.18 105.13 -59.67
CA ASN A 181 -14.64 105.20 -61.04
C ASN A 181 -13.63 104.07 -61.32
N VAL A 182 -12.70 103.80 -60.40
CA VAL A 182 -11.75 102.69 -60.48
C VAL A 182 -12.48 101.35 -60.58
N LEU A 183 -13.47 101.09 -59.71
CA LEU A 183 -14.28 99.87 -59.77
C LEU A 183 -15.10 99.75 -61.07
N ARG A 184 -15.57 100.87 -61.63
CA ARG A 184 -16.22 100.90 -62.95
C ARG A 184 -15.26 100.53 -64.07
N LEU A 185 -14.04 101.08 -64.05
CA LEU A 185 -13.01 100.79 -65.06
C LEU A 185 -12.51 99.33 -64.97
N PHE A 186 -12.31 98.78 -63.77
CA PHE A 186 -12.05 97.34 -63.59
C PHE A 186 -13.22 96.45 -64.08
N ARG A 187 -14.47 96.91 -63.99
CA ARG A 187 -15.61 96.18 -64.56
C ARG A 187 -15.61 96.23 -66.10
N CYS A 188 -15.12 97.31 -66.72
CA CYS A 188 -14.96 97.42 -68.16
C CYS A 188 -13.73 96.66 -68.70
N ASN A 189 -12.75 96.34 -67.85
CA ASN A 189 -11.56 95.54 -68.19
C ASN A 189 -11.50 94.24 -67.34
N PRO A 190 -12.20 93.17 -67.76
CA PRO A 190 -12.21 91.89 -67.02
C PRO A 190 -10.84 91.23 -66.88
N VAL A 191 -9.91 91.49 -67.80
CA VAL A 191 -8.55 90.93 -67.78
C VAL A 191 -7.79 91.53 -66.59
N ALA A 192 -7.79 92.86 -66.44
CA ALA A 192 -7.21 93.55 -65.29
C ALA A 192 -7.76 93.04 -63.95
N TYR A 193 -9.08 92.80 -63.87
CA TYR A 193 -9.70 92.21 -62.68
C TYR A 193 -9.16 90.80 -62.39
N GLN A 194 -9.06 89.92 -63.39
CA GLN A 194 -8.56 88.56 -63.21
C GLN A 194 -7.07 88.52 -62.83
N THR A 195 -6.23 89.36 -63.47
CA THR A 195 -4.82 89.49 -63.14
C THR A 195 -4.63 89.95 -61.69
N LEU A 196 -5.39 90.96 -61.24
CA LEU A 196 -5.31 91.40 -59.85
C LEU A 196 -5.84 90.33 -58.88
N ARG A 197 -6.93 89.62 -59.24
CA ARG A 197 -7.51 88.53 -58.43
C ARG A 197 -6.55 87.34 -58.26
N ALA A 198 -5.67 87.07 -59.22
CA ALA A 198 -4.64 86.03 -59.11
C ALA A 198 -3.65 86.28 -57.96
N GLU A 199 -3.41 87.55 -57.62
CA GLU A 199 -2.55 87.97 -56.50
C GLU A 199 -3.29 87.90 -55.14
N ALA A 200 -4.36 87.10 -55.02
CA ALA A 200 -5.17 86.93 -53.80
C ALA A 200 -4.36 86.63 -52.52
N VAL A 201 -3.16 86.06 -52.66
CA VAL A 201 -2.23 85.73 -51.56
C VAL A 201 -1.69 86.98 -50.86
N THR A 202 -1.65 88.14 -51.52
CA THR A 202 -1.08 89.38 -50.96
C THR A 202 -2.08 90.17 -50.09
N ARG A 203 -3.32 89.67 -49.93
CA ARG A 203 -4.32 90.27 -49.03
C ARG A 203 -3.94 90.06 -47.56
N GLY A 204 -4.09 91.11 -46.76
CA GLY A 204 -4.01 91.00 -45.30
C GLY A 204 -5.05 90.02 -44.72
N LYS A 205 -4.70 89.36 -43.61
CA LYS A 205 -5.51 88.28 -42.99
C LYS A 205 -6.98 88.64 -42.80
N ALA A 206 -7.28 89.80 -42.20
CA ALA A 206 -8.66 90.23 -41.96
C ALA A 206 -9.47 90.42 -43.26
N SER A 207 -8.84 90.95 -44.31
CA SER A 207 -9.44 91.10 -45.64
C SER A 207 -9.72 89.75 -46.31
N GLN A 208 -8.82 88.79 -46.15
CA GLN A 208 -8.99 87.43 -46.68
C GLN A 208 -10.06 86.64 -45.91
N ASP A 209 -10.12 86.77 -44.58
CA ASP A 209 -11.19 86.20 -43.76
C ASP A 209 -12.56 86.78 -44.13
N LEU A 210 -12.66 88.10 -44.40
CA LEU A 210 -13.89 88.74 -44.89
C LEU A 210 -14.35 88.17 -46.23
N VAL A 211 -13.46 88.06 -47.23
CA VAL A 211 -13.80 87.46 -48.54
C VAL A 211 -14.22 85.98 -48.38
N ARG A 212 -13.57 85.23 -47.48
CA ARG A 212 -13.96 83.84 -47.16
C ARG A 212 -15.37 83.79 -46.56
N HIS A 213 -15.68 84.62 -45.58
CA HIS A 213 -17.00 84.64 -44.94
C HIS A 213 -18.12 85.09 -45.89
N LEU A 214 -17.87 86.08 -46.76
CA LEU A 214 -18.83 86.45 -47.81
C LEU A 214 -19.05 85.30 -48.80
N SER A 215 -18.00 84.57 -49.17
CA SER A 215 -18.11 83.39 -50.05
C SER A 215 -18.89 82.24 -49.40
N ALA A 216 -18.67 81.98 -48.10
CA ALA A 216 -19.43 81.01 -47.32
C ALA A 216 -20.91 81.42 -47.17
N LEU A 217 -21.17 82.69 -46.90
CA LEU A 217 -22.52 83.25 -46.83
C LEU A 217 -23.24 83.15 -48.18
N ARG A 218 -22.56 83.37 -49.31
CA ARG A 218 -23.13 83.12 -50.65
C ARG A 218 -23.50 81.65 -50.84
N GLY A 219 -22.71 80.71 -50.30
CA GLY A 219 -23.04 79.29 -50.28
C GLY A 219 -24.32 78.99 -49.48
N PHE A 220 -24.39 79.47 -48.24
CA PHE A 220 -25.56 79.31 -47.37
C PHE A 220 -26.83 79.97 -47.95
N LEU A 221 -26.73 81.19 -48.46
CA LEU A 221 -27.84 81.89 -49.11
C LEU A 221 -28.32 81.14 -50.36
N LEU A 222 -27.41 80.57 -51.15
CA LEU A 222 -27.78 79.75 -52.30
C LEU A 222 -28.54 78.49 -51.86
N GLU A 223 -28.08 77.78 -50.83
CA GLU A 223 -28.75 76.60 -50.29
C GLU A 223 -30.16 76.92 -49.76
N LYS A 224 -30.31 78.05 -49.03
CA LYS A 224 -31.60 78.51 -48.52
C LYS A 224 -32.54 79.03 -49.60
N LEU A 225 -32.03 79.64 -50.68
CA LEU A 225 -32.83 80.07 -51.83
C LEU A 225 -33.19 78.91 -52.78
N LEU A 226 -32.43 77.81 -52.76
CA LEU A 226 -32.74 76.57 -53.50
C LEU A 226 -33.70 75.63 -52.74
N THR A 227 -33.87 75.83 -51.42
CA THR A 227 -34.77 75.01 -50.58
C THR A 227 -36.15 75.66 -50.50
N GLY A 228 -37.19 74.96 -50.96
CA GLY A 228 -38.57 75.46 -50.89
C GLY A 228 -39.15 75.47 -49.47
N PRO A 229 -40.17 76.30 -49.16
CA PRO A 229 -40.78 76.33 -47.82
C PRO A 229 -41.49 75.02 -47.44
N ALA A 230 -41.93 74.22 -48.42
CA ALA A 230 -42.43 72.86 -48.19
C ALA A 230 -41.28 71.88 -47.89
N GLU A 231 -40.16 72.00 -48.59
CA GLU A 231 -38.97 71.16 -48.39
C GLU A 231 -38.34 71.41 -47.01
N GLU A 232 -38.21 72.68 -46.60
CA GLU A 232 -37.72 73.06 -45.26
C GLU A 232 -38.63 72.49 -44.16
N LYS A 233 -39.95 72.44 -44.37
CA LYS A 233 -40.87 71.74 -43.44
C LYS A 233 -40.59 70.25 -43.38
N THR A 234 -40.41 69.59 -44.52
CA THR A 234 -40.07 68.15 -44.59
C THR A 234 -38.73 67.85 -43.92
N LYS A 235 -37.69 68.67 -44.17
CA LYS A 235 -36.38 68.61 -43.48
C LYS A 235 -36.55 68.70 -41.97
N ASN A 236 -37.31 69.68 -41.48
CA ASN A 236 -37.55 69.88 -40.05
C ASN A 236 -38.34 68.74 -39.39
N VAL A 237 -39.36 68.17 -40.08
CA VAL A 237 -40.09 66.99 -39.58
C VAL A 237 -39.17 65.79 -39.49
N TYR A 238 -38.37 65.54 -40.53
CA TYR A 238 -37.41 64.44 -40.58
C TYR A 238 -36.32 64.53 -39.51
N LEU A 239 -35.75 65.73 -39.28
CA LEU A 239 -34.77 65.96 -38.20
C LEU A 239 -35.37 65.74 -36.80
N LYS A 240 -36.62 66.17 -36.57
CA LYS A 240 -37.33 65.90 -35.31
C LYS A 240 -37.56 64.40 -35.11
N GLU A 241 -37.93 63.68 -36.16
CA GLU A 241 -38.11 62.22 -36.09
C GLU A 241 -36.78 61.50 -35.79
N ILE A 242 -35.67 61.89 -36.43
CA ILE A 242 -34.34 61.36 -36.08
C ILE A 242 -34.01 61.63 -34.61
N SER A 243 -34.24 62.86 -34.13
CA SER A 243 -33.91 63.25 -32.76
C SER A 243 -34.66 62.39 -31.74
N LEU A 244 -35.98 62.19 -31.94
CA LEU A 244 -36.82 61.39 -31.04
C LEU A 244 -36.48 59.88 -31.12
N ARG A 245 -36.15 59.37 -32.32
CA ARG A 245 -35.62 57.99 -32.48
C ARG A 245 -34.26 57.84 -31.80
N HIS A 246 -33.39 58.84 -31.88
CA HIS A 246 -32.08 58.83 -31.22
C HIS A 246 -32.24 58.83 -29.71
N GLU A 247 -33.05 59.71 -29.14
CA GLU A 247 -33.37 59.77 -27.71
C GLU A 247 -33.90 58.42 -27.19
N LYS A 248 -34.89 57.84 -27.87
CA LYS A 248 -35.43 56.51 -27.51
C LYS A 248 -34.38 55.40 -27.61
N ASN A 249 -33.52 55.43 -28.64
CA ASN A 249 -32.44 54.45 -28.78
C ASN A 249 -31.39 54.63 -27.67
N THR A 250 -31.03 55.87 -27.33
CA THR A 250 -30.10 56.18 -26.24
C THR A 250 -30.65 55.68 -24.90
N MET A 251 -31.93 55.94 -24.58
CA MET A 251 -32.58 55.36 -23.39
C MET A 251 -32.53 53.82 -23.38
N THR A 252 -32.71 53.18 -24.53
CA THR A 252 -32.68 51.72 -24.65
C THR A 252 -31.26 51.18 -24.46
N VAL A 253 -30.25 51.86 -25.00
CA VAL A 253 -28.83 51.51 -24.84
C VAL A 253 -28.42 51.67 -23.38
N THR A 254 -28.71 52.82 -22.74
CA THR A 254 -28.36 53.04 -21.33
C THR A 254 -29.03 52.02 -20.41
N GLY A 255 -30.31 51.68 -20.65
CA GLY A 255 -30.99 50.62 -19.88
C GLY A 255 -30.33 49.24 -20.05
N MET A 256 -29.89 48.87 -21.25
CA MET A 256 -29.15 47.63 -21.48
C MET A 256 -27.74 47.65 -20.88
N GLU A 257 -27.08 48.82 -20.83
CA GLU A 257 -25.79 49.00 -20.17
C GLU A 257 -25.92 48.87 -18.65
N ASP A 258 -26.99 49.42 -18.05
CA ASP A 258 -27.30 49.27 -16.62
C ASP A 258 -27.64 47.82 -16.26
N GLU A 259 -28.49 47.14 -17.04
CA GLU A 259 -28.78 45.70 -16.87
C GLU A 259 -27.50 44.84 -16.95
N LEU A 260 -26.62 45.14 -17.92
CA LEU A 260 -25.34 44.45 -18.06
C LEU A 260 -24.41 44.72 -16.87
N ALA A 261 -24.33 45.97 -16.38
CA ALA A 261 -23.54 46.33 -15.21
C ALA A 261 -24.03 45.63 -13.93
N LEU A 262 -25.35 45.54 -13.74
CA LEU A 262 -25.96 44.79 -12.64
C LEU A 262 -25.65 43.29 -12.73
N ALA A 263 -25.82 42.68 -13.90
CA ALA A 263 -25.51 41.26 -14.13
C ALA A 263 -24.02 40.93 -13.92
N ILE A 264 -23.11 41.83 -14.32
CA ILE A 264 -21.67 41.71 -14.04
C ILE A 264 -21.42 41.73 -12.53
N LYS A 265 -21.99 42.71 -11.82
CA LYS A 265 -21.82 42.87 -10.37
C LYS A 265 -22.37 41.69 -9.57
N GLU A 266 -23.52 41.14 -9.96
CA GLU A 266 -24.10 39.95 -9.33
C GLU A 266 -23.22 38.71 -9.55
N ARG A 267 -22.76 38.49 -10.79
CA ARG A 267 -21.81 37.43 -11.13
C ARG A 267 -20.51 37.55 -10.35
N ASP A 268 -19.96 38.74 -10.20
CA ASP A 268 -18.71 38.96 -9.45
C ASP A 268 -18.89 38.73 -7.95
N ALA A 269 -20.02 39.15 -7.36
CA ALA A 269 -20.36 38.84 -5.98
C ALA A 269 -20.49 37.33 -5.74
N GLU A 270 -21.10 36.60 -6.67
CA GLU A 270 -21.27 35.15 -6.57
C GLU A 270 -19.94 34.39 -6.79
N VAL A 271 -19.08 34.86 -7.71
CA VAL A 271 -17.70 34.36 -7.85
C VAL A 271 -16.90 34.59 -6.56
N SER A 272 -17.02 35.75 -5.92
CA SER A 272 -16.37 36.02 -4.63
C SER A 272 -16.83 35.07 -3.52
N LYS A 273 -18.14 34.79 -3.40
CA LYS A 273 -18.66 33.79 -2.44
C LYS A 273 -18.08 32.40 -2.69
N ARG A 274 -18.07 31.95 -3.95
CA ARG A 274 -17.54 30.62 -4.32
C ARG A 274 -16.03 30.51 -4.06
N ASN A 275 -15.27 31.56 -4.33
CA ASN A 275 -13.85 31.61 -4.03
C ASN A 275 -13.56 31.50 -2.52
N GLU A 276 -14.40 32.12 -1.68
CA GLU A 276 -14.28 31.98 -0.22
C GLU A 276 -14.61 30.55 0.25
N VAL A 277 -15.66 29.91 -0.28
CA VAL A 277 -15.95 28.48 -0.01
C VAL A 277 -14.79 27.58 -0.45
N ILE A 278 -14.21 27.82 -1.64
CA ILE A 278 -13.03 27.10 -2.12
C ILE A 278 -11.84 27.28 -1.17
N ARG A 279 -11.62 28.49 -0.63
CA ARG A 279 -10.55 28.78 0.35
C ARG A 279 -10.77 28.02 1.66
N GLN A 280 -12.00 27.99 2.16
CA GLN A 280 -12.36 27.24 3.37
C GLN A 280 -12.18 25.73 3.18
N LEU A 281 -12.67 25.17 2.08
CA LEU A 281 -12.50 23.75 1.75
C LEU A 281 -11.04 23.35 1.60
N LYS A 282 -10.21 24.16 0.92
CA LYS A 282 -8.75 23.94 0.84
C LYS A 282 -8.09 23.93 2.22
N THR A 283 -8.50 24.83 3.11
CA THR A 283 -8.00 24.89 4.49
C THR A 283 -8.40 23.63 5.28
N SER A 284 -9.66 23.20 5.17
CA SER A 284 -10.18 22.00 5.84
C SER A 284 -9.53 20.72 5.33
N LEU A 285 -9.28 20.61 4.01
CA LEU A 285 -8.58 19.48 3.41
C LEU A 285 -7.15 19.37 3.95
N TYR A 286 -6.39 20.48 3.93
CA TYR A 286 -5.02 20.51 4.47
C TYR A 286 -4.96 20.15 5.96
N GLN A 287 -5.91 20.63 6.77
CA GLN A 287 -6.01 20.28 8.18
C GLN A 287 -6.31 18.79 8.38
N MET A 288 -7.25 18.22 7.63
CA MET A 288 -7.61 16.80 7.70
C MET A 288 -6.46 15.89 7.24
N GLU A 289 -5.76 16.26 6.17
CA GLU A 289 -4.57 15.56 5.68
C GLU A 289 -3.48 15.54 6.75
N LYS A 290 -3.11 16.70 7.31
CA LYS A 290 -2.12 16.81 8.39
C LYS A 290 -2.50 15.99 9.63
N VAL A 291 -3.76 16.05 10.07
CA VAL A 291 -4.23 15.25 11.22
C VAL A 291 -4.17 13.76 10.93
N SER A 292 -4.50 13.32 9.71
CA SER A 292 -4.38 11.93 9.26
C SER A 292 -2.91 11.47 9.23
N GLU A 293 -2.00 12.27 8.67
CA GLU A 293 -0.56 11.97 8.65
C GLU A 293 0.00 11.84 10.07
N ASP A 294 -0.32 12.76 10.98
CA ASP A 294 0.15 12.71 12.36
C ASP A 294 -0.46 11.54 13.14
N PHE A 295 -1.71 11.18 12.88
CA PHE A 295 -2.34 9.98 13.45
C PHE A 295 -1.67 8.68 12.94
N GLN A 296 -1.42 8.58 11.64
CA GLN A 296 -0.71 7.45 11.04
C GLN A 296 0.73 7.34 11.58
N ARG A 297 1.43 8.47 11.74
CA ARG A 297 2.79 8.53 12.29
C ARG A 297 2.84 7.99 13.72
N ARG A 298 1.93 8.46 14.59
CA ARG A 298 1.81 7.98 15.98
C ARG A 298 1.48 6.49 16.02
N THR A 299 0.46 6.07 15.29
CA THR A 299 0.04 4.66 15.24
C THR A 299 1.18 3.73 14.83
N ARG A 300 1.96 4.11 13.80
CA ARG A 300 3.16 3.35 13.38
C ARG A 300 4.23 3.31 14.47
N GLN A 301 4.54 4.46 15.08
CA GLN A 301 5.52 4.55 16.14
C GLN A 301 5.13 3.70 17.37
N ASP A 302 3.85 3.71 17.75
CA ASP A 302 3.33 2.90 18.84
C ASP A 302 3.39 1.39 18.51
N THR A 303 3.07 0.99 17.26
CA THR A 303 3.25 -0.41 16.83
C THR A 303 4.71 -0.83 16.77
N ASP A 304 5.62 0.04 16.31
CA ASP A 304 7.06 -0.27 16.25
C ASP A 304 7.65 -0.42 17.65
N ASN A 305 7.25 0.45 18.59
CA ASN A 305 7.62 0.36 20.00
C ASN A 305 7.11 -0.94 20.65
N GLN A 306 5.84 -1.30 20.38
CA GLN A 306 5.25 -2.54 20.89
C GLN A 306 5.98 -3.77 20.33
N VAL A 307 6.22 -3.82 19.02
CA VAL A 307 6.98 -4.89 18.35
C VAL A 307 8.40 -5.01 18.93
N GLN A 308 9.11 -3.90 19.16
CA GLN A 308 10.43 -3.95 19.81
C GLN A 308 10.37 -4.49 21.25
N SER A 309 9.33 -4.15 22.01
CA SER A 309 9.15 -4.64 23.38
C SER A 309 8.85 -6.14 23.40
N ASP A 310 7.94 -6.61 22.53
CA ASP A 310 7.58 -8.01 22.40
C ASP A 310 8.73 -8.87 21.88
N LEU A 311 9.53 -8.35 20.93
CA LEU A 311 10.75 -8.98 20.44
C LEU A 311 11.74 -9.20 21.60
N LYS A 312 12.12 -8.15 22.33
CA LYS A 312 13.03 -8.24 23.49
C LYS A 312 12.51 -9.19 24.58
N ALA A 313 11.20 -9.18 24.82
CA ALA A 313 10.56 -10.10 25.78
C ALA A 313 10.58 -11.55 25.28
N SER A 314 10.42 -11.80 23.97
CA SER A 314 10.54 -13.12 23.35
C SER A 314 11.99 -13.64 23.37
N GLU A 315 12.97 -12.81 23.00
CA GLU A 315 14.40 -13.13 23.04
C GLU A 315 14.83 -13.51 24.47
N SER A 316 14.40 -12.73 25.46
CA SER A 316 14.64 -13.00 26.88
C SER A 316 14.05 -14.33 27.35
N ARG A 317 12.89 -14.74 26.82
CA ARG A 317 12.28 -16.06 27.10
C ARG A 317 13.01 -17.19 26.40
N CYS A 318 13.36 -17.03 25.12
CA CYS A 318 14.17 -18.00 24.38
C CYS A 318 15.52 -18.24 25.05
N MET A 319 16.21 -17.20 25.54
CA MET A 319 17.46 -17.35 26.28
C MET A 319 17.30 -18.12 27.59
N LYS A 320 16.20 -17.91 28.35
CA LYS A 320 15.90 -18.71 29.55
C LYS A 320 15.64 -20.17 29.23
N PHE A 321 14.76 -20.46 28.27
CA PHE A 321 14.50 -21.85 27.87
C PHE A 321 15.74 -22.54 27.28
N GLN A 322 16.61 -21.81 26.57
CA GLN A 322 17.87 -22.34 26.07
C GLN A 322 18.85 -22.68 27.22
N GLN A 323 18.87 -21.88 28.28
CA GLN A 323 19.62 -22.18 29.50
C GLN A 323 19.05 -23.40 30.23
N GLU A 324 17.73 -23.49 30.42
CA GLU A 324 17.04 -24.64 31.03
C GLU A 324 17.31 -25.93 30.24
N VAL A 325 17.19 -25.91 28.90
CA VAL A 325 17.53 -27.04 28.03
C VAL A 325 18.98 -27.47 28.19
N ASN A 326 19.92 -26.53 28.29
CA ASN A 326 21.33 -26.85 28.50
C ASN A 326 21.59 -27.42 29.90
N GLN A 327 20.91 -26.91 30.94
CA GLN A 327 20.99 -27.46 32.30
C GLN A 327 20.44 -28.89 32.37
N LEU A 328 19.26 -29.15 31.78
CA LEU A 328 18.65 -30.47 31.71
C LEU A 328 19.51 -31.47 30.92
N ARG A 329 20.14 -31.03 29.82
CA ARG A 329 21.11 -31.86 29.07
C ARG A 329 22.33 -32.25 29.93
N ASN A 330 22.86 -31.30 30.71
CA ASN A 330 23.99 -31.56 31.61
C ASN A 330 23.58 -32.52 32.74
N GLN A 331 22.41 -32.32 33.35
CA GLN A 331 21.85 -33.23 34.37
C GLN A 331 21.65 -34.65 33.82
N LEU A 332 21.10 -34.78 32.61
CA LEU A 332 20.95 -36.08 31.94
C LEU A 332 22.30 -36.75 31.68
N SER A 333 23.29 -35.99 31.19
CA SER A 333 24.65 -36.49 30.97
C SER A 333 25.31 -36.97 32.27
N GLN A 334 25.10 -36.23 33.37
CA GLN A 334 25.59 -36.62 34.70
C GLN A 334 24.92 -37.91 35.20
N LEU A 335 23.58 -37.99 35.15
CA LEU A 335 22.83 -39.18 35.55
C LEU A 335 23.19 -40.42 34.71
N ILE A 336 23.51 -40.25 33.42
CA ILE A 336 24.01 -41.34 32.58
C ILE A 336 25.37 -41.83 33.10
N GLY A 337 26.30 -40.91 33.42
CA GLY A 337 27.60 -41.26 33.99
C GLY A 337 27.49 -41.97 35.35
N GLU A 338 26.72 -41.40 36.28
CA GLU A 338 26.48 -41.98 37.61
C GLU A 338 25.88 -43.40 37.51
N ASN A 339 24.88 -43.59 36.64
CA ASN A 339 24.30 -44.93 36.41
C ASN A 339 25.30 -45.91 35.80
N GLN A 340 26.17 -45.48 34.86
CA GLN A 340 27.21 -46.33 34.29
C GLN A 340 28.26 -46.74 35.34
N GLU A 341 28.63 -45.85 36.25
CA GLU A 341 29.54 -46.18 37.36
C GLU A 341 28.90 -47.17 38.34
N VAL A 342 27.65 -46.92 38.75
CA VAL A 342 26.89 -47.83 39.63
C VAL A 342 26.73 -49.20 38.97
N GLU A 343 26.37 -49.25 37.69
CA GLU A 343 26.26 -50.50 36.93
C GLU A 343 27.61 -51.22 36.84
N MET A 344 28.71 -50.51 36.58
CA MET A 344 30.05 -51.10 36.54
C MET A 344 30.45 -51.70 37.90
N VAL A 345 30.12 -51.03 39.01
CA VAL A 345 30.35 -51.55 40.36
C VAL A 345 29.50 -52.80 40.63
N LEU A 346 28.23 -52.81 40.22
CA LEU A 346 27.35 -53.97 40.35
C LEU A 346 27.82 -55.15 39.49
N ARG A 347 28.23 -54.92 38.23
CA ARG A 347 28.84 -55.94 37.35
C ARG A 347 30.12 -56.53 37.97
N LYS A 348 30.99 -55.69 38.56
CA LYS A 348 32.19 -56.14 39.28
C LYS A 348 31.86 -56.98 40.52
N LYS A 349 30.85 -56.60 41.31
CA LYS A 349 30.37 -57.40 42.45
C LYS A 349 29.78 -58.73 42.01
N LYS A 350 28.93 -58.70 40.97
CA LYS A 350 28.33 -59.90 40.35
C LYS A 350 29.40 -60.89 39.92
N TYR A 351 30.39 -60.44 39.15
CA TYR A 351 31.50 -61.28 38.68
C TYR A 351 32.30 -61.93 39.82
N LYS A 352 32.54 -61.20 40.93
CA LYS A 352 33.19 -61.77 42.12
C LYS A 352 32.38 -62.90 42.73
N VAL A 353 31.08 -62.69 42.95
CA VAL A 353 30.18 -63.71 43.51
C VAL A 353 30.04 -64.91 42.56
N GLU A 354 29.95 -64.68 41.24
CA GLU A 354 29.96 -65.77 40.24
C GLU A 354 31.26 -66.57 40.31
N THR A 355 32.43 -65.91 40.45
CA THR A 355 33.73 -66.58 40.62
C THR A 355 33.81 -67.35 41.95
N GLU A 356 33.28 -66.80 43.04
CA GLU A 356 33.21 -67.49 44.34
C GLU A 356 32.32 -68.74 44.27
N VAL A 357 31.16 -68.65 43.61
CA VAL A 357 30.26 -69.80 43.38
C VAL A 357 30.93 -70.86 42.52
N GLU A 358 31.58 -70.48 41.42
CA GLU A 358 32.34 -71.38 40.55
C GLU A 358 33.46 -72.11 41.33
N ASN A 359 34.20 -71.41 42.18
CA ASN A 359 35.20 -72.01 43.07
C ASN A 359 34.58 -73.01 44.07
N TRP A 360 33.38 -72.73 44.60
CA TRP A 360 32.66 -73.65 45.48
C TRP A 360 32.15 -74.88 44.73
N ILE A 361 31.70 -74.74 43.48
CA ILE A 361 31.31 -75.86 42.62
C ILE A 361 32.53 -76.76 42.35
N GLN A 362 33.65 -76.18 41.89
CA GLN A 362 34.88 -76.94 41.62
C GLN A 362 35.40 -77.65 42.88
N LYS A 363 35.30 -77.01 44.04
CA LYS A 363 35.64 -77.63 45.32
C LYS A 363 34.70 -78.79 45.66
N TYR A 364 33.40 -78.61 45.51
CA TYR A 364 32.40 -79.65 45.76
C TYR A 364 32.57 -80.85 44.83
N ASP A 365 32.72 -80.60 43.52
CA ASP A 365 32.94 -81.66 42.52
C ASP A 365 34.25 -82.43 42.79
N GLY A 366 35.30 -81.73 43.27
CA GLY A 366 36.53 -82.34 43.75
C GLY A 366 36.34 -83.22 45.00
N GLU A 367 35.78 -82.67 46.08
CA GLU A 367 35.55 -83.40 47.34
C GLU A 367 34.59 -84.59 47.15
N ILE A 368 33.55 -84.44 46.32
CA ILE A 368 32.63 -85.54 45.96
C ILE A 368 33.33 -86.57 45.08
N GLY A 369 34.15 -86.15 44.11
CA GLY A 369 34.96 -87.06 43.30
C GLY A 369 35.93 -87.89 44.13
N GLU A 370 36.64 -87.26 45.08
CA GLU A 370 37.52 -87.94 46.04
C GLU A 370 36.74 -88.94 46.91
N LYS A 371 35.59 -88.53 47.47
CA LYS A 371 34.75 -89.42 48.29
C LYS A 371 34.13 -90.56 47.50
N GLN A 372 33.80 -90.34 46.23
CA GLN A 372 33.32 -91.38 45.33
C GLN A 372 34.43 -92.41 45.03
N MET A 373 35.66 -91.96 44.76
CA MET A 373 36.82 -92.87 44.58
C MET A 373 37.14 -93.66 45.86
N GLU A 374 37.13 -93.01 47.03
CA GLU A 374 37.30 -93.70 48.32
C GLU A 374 36.20 -94.74 48.55
N TYR A 375 34.94 -94.40 48.25
CA TYR A 375 33.81 -95.33 48.37
C TYR A 375 33.92 -96.49 47.38
N GLU A 376 34.32 -96.25 46.14
CA GLU A 376 34.48 -97.30 45.12
C GLU A 376 35.61 -98.28 45.47
N GLU A 377 36.75 -97.79 45.96
CA GLU A 377 37.85 -98.65 46.40
C GLU A 377 37.51 -99.42 47.69
N LEU A 378 36.86 -98.77 48.67
CA LEU A 378 36.40 -99.46 49.88
C LEU A 378 35.30 -100.49 49.58
N ASN A 379 34.37 -100.16 48.68
CA ASN A 379 33.36 -101.12 48.23
C ASN A 379 33.99 -102.28 47.46
N LYS A 380 35.02 -102.04 46.64
CA LYS A 380 35.79 -103.10 45.96
C LYS A 380 36.45 -104.03 46.99
N GLN A 381 37.16 -103.48 47.98
CA GLN A 381 37.74 -104.25 49.08
C GLN A 381 36.66 -105.04 49.85
N TYR A 382 35.51 -104.43 50.13
CA TYR A 382 34.38 -105.12 50.76
C TYR A 382 33.80 -106.27 49.89
N GLN A 383 33.73 -106.12 48.56
CA GLN A 383 33.33 -107.25 47.69
C GLN A 383 34.38 -108.37 47.69
N GLU A 384 35.67 -108.03 47.73
CA GLU A 384 36.79 -108.98 47.83
C GLU A 384 36.73 -109.73 49.17
N GLU A 385 36.70 -109.03 50.31
CA GLU A 385 36.55 -109.61 51.66
C GLU A 385 35.27 -110.45 51.81
N LYS A 386 34.15 -110.01 51.20
CA LYS A 386 32.91 -110.78 51.21
C LYS A 386 33.01 -112.07 50.40
N ALA A 387 33.72 -112.05 49.27
CA ALA A 387 33.95 -113.24 48.47
C ALA A 387 34.89 -114.23 49.21
N GLU A 388 35.93 -113.73 49.88
CA GLU A 388 36.80 -114.52 50.75
C GLU A 388 36.01 -115.12 51.92
N LEU A 389 35.15 -114.34 52.59
CA LEU A 389 34.27 -114.83 53.66
C LEU A 389 33.32 -115.91 53.15
N GLU A 390 32.67 -115.71 52.00
CA GLU A 390 31.81 -116.72 51.38
C GLU A 390 32.58 -117.99 50.97
N GLU A 391 33.88 -117.92 50.68
CA GLU A 391 34.71 -119.11 50.46
C GLU A 391 35.08 -119.77 51.80
N LEU A 392 35.43 -118.99 52.82
CA LEU A 392 35.77 -119.49 54.15
C LEU A 392 34.57 -120.14 54.84
N GLU A 393 33.36 -119.59 54.70
CA GLU A 393 32.10 -120.20 55.18
C GLU A 393 31.85 -121.55 54.52
N LYS A 394 32.13 -121.70 53.22
CA LYS A 394 32.04 -123.01 52.53
C LYS A 394 33.07 -123.99 53.09
N GLN A 395 34.29 -123.55 53.37
CA GLN A 395 35.33 -124.38 54.01
C GLN A 395 34.92 -124.78 55.43
N PHE A 396 34.37 -123.85 56.22
CA PHE A 396 33.87 -124.12 57.57
C PHE A 396 32.68 -125.09 57.57
N ALA A 397 31.75 -124.99 56.62
CA ALA A 397 30.65 -125.94 56.49
C ALA A 397 31.15 -127.37 56.23
N VAL A 398 32.16 -127.55 55.38
CA VAL A 398 32.81 -128.86 55.15
C VAL A 398 33.53 -129.33 56.42
N LEU A 399 34.28 -128.46 57.09
CA LEU A 399 34.96 -128.77 58.35
C LEU A 399 33.99 -129.11 59.49
N GLU A 400 32.80 -128.50 59.53
CA GLU A 400 31.75 -128.79 60.51
C GLU A 400 31.07 -130.13 60.22
N GLU A 401 30.82 -130.47 58.94
CA GLU A 401 30.43 -131.83 58.55
C GLU A 401 31.50 -132.85 58.96
N GLU A 402 32.78 -132.61 58.68
CA GLU A 402 33.88 -133.50 59.09
C GLU A 402 33.98 -133.62 60.62
N TYR A 403 33.85 -132.51 61.36
CA TYR A 403 33.88 -132.50 62.82
C TYR A 403 32.69 -133.26 63.42
N SER A 404 31.49 -133.11 62.85
CA SER A 404 30.31 -133.88 63.23
C SER A 404 30.53 -135.38 62.97
N GLN A 405 31.08 -135.76 61.81
CA GLN A 405 31.43 -137.14 61.52
C GLN A 405 32.49 -137.70 62.50
N ILE A 406 33.48 -136.90 62.90
CA ILE A 406 34.51 -137.30 63.87
C ILE A 406 33.90 -137.46 65.27
N THR A 407 33.07 -136.53 65.74
CA THR A 407 32.42 -136.63 67.05
C THR A 407 31.41 -137.77 67.10
N GLU A 408 30.63 -138.00 66.06
CA GLU A 408 29.72 -139.15 65.94
C GLU A 408 30.50 -140.47 65.87
N ARG A 409 31.61 -140.54 65.12
CA ARG A 409 32.55 -141.69 65.13
C ARG A 409 33.12 -141.94 66.52
N GLN A 410 33.53 -140.90 67.25
CA GLN A 410 34.05 -141.03 68.62
C GLN A 410 32.97 -141.48 69.61
N ARG A 411 31.74 -140.96 69.50
CA ARG A 411 30.58 -141.37 70.29
C ARG A 411 30.27 -142.85 70.08
N LEU A 412 30.12 -143.28 68.83
CA LEU A 412 29.90 -144.68 68.46
C LEU A 412 31.06 -145.59 68.92
N ALA A 413 32.31 -145.14 68.80
CA ALA A 413 33.48 -145.89 69.28
C ALA A 413 33.57 -145.98 70.81
N LYS A 414 33.05 -144.99 71.55
CA LYS A 414 32.93 -145.03 73.01
C LYS A 414 31.82 -145.99 73.43
N GLU A 415 30.64 -145.88 72.83
CA GLU A 415 29.51 -146.76 73.09
C GLU A 415 29.84 -148.24 72.78
N LYS A 416 30.58 -148.50 71.70
CA LYS A 416 31.07 -149.84 71.34
C LYS A 416 32.10 -150.39 72.34
N ARG A 417 32.96 -149.52 72.93
CA ARG A 417 33.86 -149.90 74.04
C ARG A 417 33.08 -150.25 75.30
N GLU A 418 32.12 -149.41 75.70
CA GLU A 418 31.28 -149.66 76.88
C GLU A 418 30.40 -150.91 76.72
N ALA A 419 30.03 -151.30 75.49
CA ALA A 419 29.36 -152.58 75.21
C ALA A 419 30.31 -153.78 75.39
N GLN A 420 31.56 -153.70 74.89
CA GLN A 420 32.58 -154.74 75.05
C GLN A 420 33.00 -154.93 76.51
N GLU A 421 33.12 -153.85 77.29
CA GLU A 421 33.36 -153.94 78.74
C GLU A 421 32.20 -154.60 79.48
N ARG A 422 30.95 -154.34 79.07
CA ARG A 422 29.76 -155.03 79.61
C ARG A 422 29.76 -156.53 79.31
N GLU A 423 30.13 -156.96 78.10
CA GLU A 423 30.29 -158.39 77.79
C GLU A 423 31.42 -159.05 78.59
N LEU A 424 32.60 -158.42 78.66
CA LEU A 424 33.73 -158.90 79.45
C LEU A 424 33.38 -159.04 80.93
N ALA A 425 32.63 -158.09 81.49
CA ALA A 425 32.14 -158.15 82.87
C ALA A 425 31.21 -159.36 83.11
N ILE A 426 30.33 -159.69 82.14
CA ILE A 426 29.45 -160.87 82.19
C ILE A 426 30.27 -162.17 82.13
N MET A 427 31.21 -162.29 81.19
CA MET A 427 32.09 -163.47 81.07
C MET A 427 32.95 -163.67 82.33
N THR A 428 33.47 -162.59 82.91
CA THR A 428 34.26 -162.63 84.15
C THR A 428 33.40 -163.09 85.34
N ARG A 429 32.14 -162.64 85.43
CA ARG A 429 31.18 -163.10 86.45
C ARG A 429 30.90 -164.61 86.35
N ALA A 430 30.72 -165.12 85.13
CA ALA A 430 30.50 -166.55 84.88
C ALA A 430 31.71 -167.40 85.30
N ALA A 431 32.94 -166.95 84.98
CA ALA A 431 34.17 -167.64 85.35
C ALA A 431 34.36 -167.76 86.88
N ILE A 432 34.04 -166.69 87.64
CA ILE A 432 34.12 -166.68 89.10
C ILE A 432 33.14 -167.70 89.72
N LEU A 433 31.92 -167.80 89.18
CA LEU A 433 30.88 -168.71 89.68
C LEU A 433 31.32 -170.19 89.59
N ILE A 434 31.90 -170.56 88.45
CA ILE A 434 32.39 -171.92 88.16
C ILE A 434 33.55 -172.30 89.09
N GLN A 435 34.52 -171.39 89.29
CA GLN A 435 35.66 -171.64 90.18
C GLN A 435 35.26 -171.77 91.66
N ALA A 436 34.23 -171.05 92.11
CA ALA A 436 33.74 -171.12 93.48
C ALA A 436 33.12 -172.50 93.80
N PHE A 437 32.32 -173.05 92.87
CA PHE A 437 31.62 -174.32 93.07
C PHE A 437 32.58 -175.51 93.22
N TRP A 438 33.60 -175.59 92.36
CA TRP A 438 34.60 -176.68 92.38
C TRP A 438 35.42 -176.71 93.67
N LYS A 439 35.87 -175.54 94.17
CA LYS A 439 36.63 -175.42 95.42
C LYS A 439 35.82 -175.89 96.64
N GLY A 440 34.49 -175.82 96.60
CA GLY A 440 33.60 -176.32 97.66
C GLY A 440 33.44 -177.85 97.72
N TYR A 441 33.66 -178.57 96.62
CA TYR A 441 33.48 -180.04 96.58
C TYR A 441 34.61 -180.78 97.30
N LYS A 442 35.87 -180.43 97.01
CA LYS A 442 37.08 -181.17 97.42
C LYS A 442 37.27 -181.25 98.95
N VAL A 443 36.75 -180.29 99.71
CA VAL A 443 36.97 -180.14 101.18
C VAL A 443 36.15 -181.12 102.04
N ARG A 444 35.17 -181.86 101.48
CA ARG A 444 34.16 -182.59 102.29
C ARG A 444 34.39 -184.11 102.48
N LYS A 445 35.51 -184.69 102.05
CA LYS A 445 35.69 -186.18 101.96
C LYS A 445 36.42 -186.89 103.13
N LEU A 446 36.93 -186.21 104.18
CA LEU A 446 38.01 -186.75 105.06
C LEU A 446 37.77 -186.98 106.59
N MET A 447 36.55 -187.02 107.18
CA MET A 447 36.35 -187.26 108.65
C MET A 447 35.03 -187.99 109.08
N LYS A 448 35.04 -188.77 110.18
CA LYS A 448 33.92 -189.58 110.79
C LYS A 448 33.92 -189.47 112.35
N GLY A 449 32.88 -189.80 113.16
CA GLY A 449 31.49 -190.22 112.86
C GLY A 449 30.49 -190.58 114.03
N LYS A 450 30.87 -190.59 115.33
CA LYS A 450 29.92 -190.77 116.50
C LYS A 450 29.09 -189.48 116.76
N LYS A 451 27.93 -189.43 117.45
CA LYS A 451 26.75 -190.32 117.73
C LYS A 451 25.60 -189.34 118.16
N GLY A 452 24.31 -189.60 117.86
CA GLY A 452 23.20 -189.01 118.68
C GLY A 452 21.96 -188.40 118.02
N LYS A 453 22.05 -187.40 117.12
CA LYS A 453 20.88 -186.78 116.44
C LYS A 453 21.32 -186.37 115.03
N LYS A 454 21.01 -187.18 114.01
CA LYS A 454 22.08 -187.68 113.12
C LYS A 454 21.84 -187.52 111.60
N GLY A 455 22.15 -186.33 111.06
CA GLY A 455 22.65 -186.16 109.68
C GLY A 455 22.04 -185.00 108.87
N LYS A 456 22.77 -184.26 108.01
CA LYS A 456 24.25 -184.16 107.86
C LYS A 456 24.71 -182.89 107.08
N LYS A 457 24.95 -181.78 107.79
CA LYS A 457 26.07 -180.79 107.67
C LYS A 457 26.56 -180.29 106.27
N GLY A 458 26.53 -178.97 106.04
CA GLY A 458 26.96 -178.34 104.75
C GLY A 458 27.93 -177.12 104.71
N LYS A 459 28.12 -176.33 105.79
CA LYS A 459 29.15 -175.28 106.09
C LYS A 459 29.88 -174.51 104.93
N LYS A 460 29.92 -173.15 105.02
CA LYS A 460 31.13 -172.25 105.15
C LYS A 460 31.15 -171.00 104.22
N GLY A 461 31.62 -169.87 104.78
CA GLY A 461 32.07 -168.64 104.06
C GLY A 461 30.95 -167.60 103.93
N LYS A 462 31.03 -166.36 104.43
CA LYS A 462 32.17 -165.46 104.74
C LYS A 462 33.02 -165.18 103.48
N LYS A 463 33.16 -163.92 103.02
CA LYS A 463 32.87 -162.61 103.65
C LYS A 463 32.12 -161.72 102.66
#